data_AF-A0A928IM15-F1
#
_entry.id   AF-A0A928IM15-F1
#
_cell.length_a   1.000
_cell.length_b   1.000
_cell.length_c   1.000
_cell.angle_alpha   90.00
_cell.angle_beta   90.00
_cell.angle_gamma   90.00
#
_symmetry.space_group_name_H-M   'P 1'
#
loop_
_entity.id
_entity.type
_entity.pdbx_description
1 polymer ?
#
loop_
_entity_poly.entity_id
_entity_poly.type
_entity_poly.pdbx_seq_one_letter_code
_entity_poly.pdbx_strand_id
1 'polypeptide(L)'
;MCMGFGCNAAGVVGCRIIDSKRERLIAMLTNALVPCNGRFPTLIALISIFIITSQGLIGSVAAALILSGFIILSVLVTVMCSKLLSATILKGEPSSFVLELPPYRTPQFGRVIVRSMLDRTLFVLGRSVAFAAPAGLVLWLIANITVGDNSILVHMADFLEPFGIILGLDGAIILAFILALPANEIFLPIVLMIYNSGHALTEYSGYEELFSVLSANGWTIVTAICVILFTIFHFPCATTVMTIKKESGKLRYAVTAVVLPTLVGIFLCFIFNLFFKILLN
;
A
#
# COMPACT_ATOMS: atom_id res chain seq x y z
N MET A 1 6.84 11.41 -6.56
CA MET A 1 6.17 10.29 -7.27
C MET A 1 7.18 9.24 -7.73
N CYS A 2 8.12 9.51 -8.65
CA CYS A 2 9.00 8.47 -9.21
C CYS A 2 9.82 7.69 -8.17
N MET A 3 10.36 8.37 -7.14
CA MET A 3 11.08 7.69 -6.05
C MET A 3 10.16 6.80 -5.17
N GLY A 4 8.85 7.06 -5.16
CA GLY A 4 7.86 6.31 -4.37
C GLY A 4 7.59 4.89 -4.90
N PHE A 5 7.75 4.67 -6.21
CA PHE A 5 7.61 3.32 -6.80
C PHE A 5 8.58 2.28 -6.19
N GLY A 6 9.74 2.73 -5.70
CA GLY A 6 10.63 1.90 -4.90
C GLY A 6 10.09 1.74 -3.47
N CYS A 7 10.33 2.74 -2.63
CA CYS A 7 9.86 2.77 -1.25
C CYS A 7 9.28 4.14 -0.91
N ASN A 8 8.06 4.16 -0.37
CA ASN A 8 7.40 5.41 -0.01
C ASN A 8 8.15 6.17 1.09
N ALA A 9 8.79 5.48 2.03
CA ALA A 9 9.64 6.12 3.05
C ALA A 9 10.84 6.85 2.42
N ALA A 10 11.51 6.23 1.44
CA ALA A 10 12.63 6.86 0.73
C ALA A 10 12.16 8.08 -0.08
N GLY A 11 11.00 7.97 -0.76
CA GLY A 11 10.39 9.09 -1.48
C GLY A 11 10.07 10.28 -0.57
N VAL A 12 9.59 10.02 0.66
CA VAL A 12 9.33 11.08 1.66
C VAL A 12 10.63 11.75 2.12
N VAL A 13 11.70 10.99 2.38
CA VAL A 13 13.01 11.59 2.72
C VAL A 13 13.55 12.44 1.57
N GLY A 14 13.35 12.00 0.32
CA GLY A 14 13.75 12.74 -0.88
C GLY A 14 13.07 14.11 -1.02
N CYS A 15 11.91 14.30 -0.40
CA CYS A 15 11.20 15.58 -0.43
C CYS A 15 11.95 16.71 0.32
N ARG A 16 13.01 16.41 1.09
CA ARG A 16 13.86 17.41 1.74
C ARG A 16 14.54 18.38 0.77
N ILE A 17 14.69 17.98 -0.49
CA ILE A 17 15.29 18.80 -1.55
C ILE A 17 14.35 19.93 -1.98
N ILE A 18 13.04 19.83 -1.70
CA ILE A 18 12.05 20.84 -2.06
C ILE A 18 12.11 21.98 -1.04
N ASP A 19 12.51 23.17 -1.49
CA ASP A 19 12.66 24.37 -0.66
C ASP A 19 11.32 24.85 -0.09
N SER A 20 10.27 24.82 -0.91
CA SER A 20 8.97 25.32 -0.52
C SER A 20 8.30 24.35 0.46
N LYS A 21 8.03 24.82 1.68
CA LYS A 21 7.38 24.00 2.72
C LYS A 21 6.02 23.45 2.25
N ARG A 22 5.32 24.22 1.42
CA ARG A 22 4.02 23.87 0.84
C ARG A 22 4.14 22.69 -0.12
N GLU A 23 4.95 22.80 -1.16
CA GLU A 23 5.07 21.73 -2.17
C GLU A 23 5.73 20.51 -1.56
N ARG A 24 6.67 20.70 -0.62
CA ARG A 24 7.24 19.61 0.17
C ARG A 24 6.17 18.83 0.93
N LEU A 25 5.23 19.50 1.60
CA LEU A 25 4.13 18.83 2.30
C LEU A 25 3.19 18.12 1.33
N ILE A 26 2.83 18.75 0.20
CA ILE A 26 1.99 18.11 -0.83
C ILE A 26 2.68 16.84 -1.33
N ALA A 27 3.96 16.94 -1.72
CA ALA A 27 4.74 15.82 -2.22
C ALA A 27 4.85 14.68 -1.21
N MET A 28 5.08 14.97 0.08
CA MET A 28 5.14 13.95 1.12
C MET A 28 3.80 13.22 1.31
N LEU A 29 2.68 13.96 1.30
CA LEU A 29 1.34 13.39 1.51
C LEU A 29 0.86 12.59 0.30
N THR A 30 1.14 13.06 -0.91
CA THR A 30 0.69 12.41 -2.15
C THR A 30 1.59 11.26 -2.57
N ASN A 31 2.81 11.15 -2.02
CA ASN A 31 3.70 10.01 -2.30
C ASN A 31 3.10 8.66 -1.88
N ALA A 32 2.18 8.62 -0.90
CA ALA A 32 1.51 7.39 -0.46
C ALA A 32 0.46 6.85 -1.45
N LEU A 33 0.03 7.68 -2.43
CA LEU A 33 -0.94 7.30 -3.46
C LEU A 33 -0.31 6.52 -4.62
N VAL A 34 1.02 6.41 -4.64
CA VAL A 34 1.77 5.63 -5.63
C VAL A 34 2.10 4.25 -5.02
N PRO A 35 1.91 3.14 -5.76
CA PRO A 35 2.26 1.82 -5.26
C PRO A 35 3.78 1.69 -5.11
N CYS A 36 4.24 1.30 -3.92
CA CYS A 36 5.63 0.95 -3.66
C CYS A 36 5.94 -0.50 -4.04
N ASN A 37 7.23 -0.87 -4.07
CA ASN A 37 7.70 -2.21 -4.46
C ASN A 37 6.93 -3.35 -3.78
N GLY A 38 6.67 -3.25 -2.46
CA GLY A 38 5.93 -4.27 -1.70
C GLY A 38 4.47 -4.48 -2.12
N ARG A 39 3.87 -3.59 -2.92
CA ARG A 39 2.50 -3.74 -3.44
C ARG A 39 2.44 -4.44 -4.79
N PHE A 40 3.54 -4.44 -5.56
CA PHE A 40 3.57 -5.04 -6.90
C PHE A 40 3.32 -6.55 -6.92
N PRO A 41 3.86 -7.38 -5.99
CA PRO A 41 3.60 -8.81 -5.99
C PRO A 41 2.12 -9.15 -5.93
N THR A 42 1.36 -8.50 -5.04
CA THR A 42 -0.09 -8.66 -4.93
C THR A 42 -0.81 -8.23 -6.20
N LEU A 43 -0.44 -7.08 -6.76
CA LEU A 43 -1.06 -6.59 -8.01
C LEU A 43 -0.84 -7.57 -9.16
N ILE A 44 0.40 -8.03 -9.35
CA ILE A 44 0.76 -8.97 -10.42
C ILE A 44 0.03 -10.31 -10.22
N ALA A 45 0.02 -10.84 -8.99
CA ALA A 45 -0.64 -12.11 -8.68
C ALA A 45 -2.15 -12.06 -8.98
N LEU A 46 -2.85 -11.02 -8.49
CA LEU A 46 -4.30 -10.91 -8.67
C LEU A 46 -4.70 -10.65 -10.12
N ILE A 47 -3.95 -9.83 -10.85
CA ILE A 47 -4.17 -9.63 -12.29
C ILE A 47 -4.00 -10.95 -13.04
N SER A 48 -2.93 -11.70 -12.72
CA SER A 48 -2.61 -12.95 -13.42
C SER A 48 -3.65 -14.04 -13.17
N ILE A 49 -4.19 -14.12 -11.96
CA ILE A 49 -5.10 -15.18 -11.55
C ILE A 49 -6.55 -14.88 -11.97
N PHE A 50 -7.04 -13.65 -11.76
CA PHE A 50 -8.47 -13.34 -11.92
C PHE A 50 -8.83 -12.68 -13.26
N ILE A 51 -7.88 -12.03 -13.94
CA ILE A 51 -8.17 -11.25 -15.15
C ILE A 51 -7.67 -11.95 -16.42
N ILE A 52 -6.56 -12.69 -16.32
CA ILE A 52 -5.90 -13.28 -17.49
C ILE A 52 -6.22 -14.75 -17.59
N THR A 53 -6.82 -15.13 -18.72
CA THR A 53 -7.16 -16.52 -19.02
C THR A 53 -6.17 -17.18 -19.99
N SER A 54 -5.37 -16.39 -20.71
CA SER A 54 -4.41 -16.88 -21.69
C SER A 54 -3.02 -17.11 -21.08
N GLN A 55 -2.44 -18.29 -21.32
CA GLN A 55 -1.07 -18.60 -20.90
C GLN A 55 -0.05 -18.22 -21.99
N GLY A 56 1.20 -17.97 -21.58
CA GLY A 56 2.31 -17.65 -22.49
C GLY A 56 2.55 -16.15 -22.69
N LEU A 57 3.28 -15.79 -23.76
CA LEU A 57 3.73 -14.42 -24.02
C LEU A 57 2.58 -13.41 -24.08
N ILE A 58 1.43 -13.82 -24.65
CA ILE A 58 0.24 -12.98 -24.79
C ILE A 58 -0.36 -12.65 -23.40
N GLY A 59 -0.38 -13.62 -22.49
CA GLY A 59 -0.80 -13.42 -21.11
C GLY A 59 0.10 -12.43 -20.38
N SER A 60 1.43 -12.59 -20.49
CA SER A 60 2.39 -11.67 -19.87
C SER A 60 2.27 -10.22 -20.38
N VAL A 61 2.05 -10.04 -21.69
CA VAL A 61 1.84 -8.71 -22.28
C VAL A 61 0.52 -8.10 -21.80
N ALA A 62 -0.55 -8.89 -21.75
CA ALA A 62 -1.83 -8.43 -21.22
C ALA A 62 -1.72 -8.01 -19.74
N ALA A 63 -1.00 -8.79 -18.91
CA ALA A 63 -0.73 -8.45 -17.52
C ALA A 63 -0.02 -7.11 -17.37
N ALA A 64 1.03 -6.91 -18.17
CA ALA A 64 1.79 -5.66 -18.17
C ALA A 64 0.93 -4.46 -18.59
N LEU A 65 0.08 -4.63 -19.61
CA LEU A 65 -0.85 -3.58 -20.06
C LEU A 65 -1.87 -3.23 -18.97
N ILE A 66 -2.51 -4.22 -18.35
CA ILE A 66 -3.47 -3.97 -17.26
C ILE A 66 -2.80 -3.29 -16.08
N LEU A 67 -1.63 -3.79 -15.66
CA LEU A 67 -0.85 -3.19 -14.57
C LEU A 67 -0.46 -1.74 -14.89
N SER A 68 0.01 -1.47 -16.10
CA SER A 68 0.34 -0.11 -16.53
C SER A 68 -0.88 0.82 -16.53
N GLY A 69 -2.07 0.30 -16.89
CA GLY A 69 -3.34 1.02 -16.76
C GLY A 69 -3.64 1.44 -15.32
N PHE A 70 -3.48 0.52 -14.36
CA PHE A 70 -3.62 0.82 -12.93
C PHE A 70 -2.56 1.81 -12.42
N ILE A 71 -1.32 1.74 -12.92
CA ILE A 71 -0.27 2.71 -12.59
C ILE A 71 -0.64 4.09 -13.12
N ILE A 72 -1.13 4.21 -14.37
CA ILE A 72 -1.59 5.48 -14.94
C ILE A 72 -2.74 6.04 -14.09
N LEU A 73 -3.70 5.20 -13.69
CA LEU A 73 -4.77 5.59 -12.76
C LEU A 73 -4.20 6.14 -11.45
N SER A 74 -3.20 5.48 -10.85
CA SER A 74 -2.55 5.97 -9.63
C SER A 74 -1.91 7.35 -9.81
N VAL A 75 -1.26 7.60 -10.95
CA VAL A 75 -0.66 8.90 -11.27
C VAL A 75 -1.74 9.98 -11.43
N LEU A 76 -2.82 9.69 -12.16
CA LEU A 76 -3.94 10.61 -12.34
C LEU A 76 -4.56 11.00 -10.99
N VAL A 77 -4.87 10.02 -10.15
CA VAL A 77 -5.41 10.25 -8.80
C VAL A 77 -4.44 11.05 -7.95
N THR A 78 -3.13 10.76 -8.03
CA THR A 78 -2.11 11.50 -7.28
C THR A 78 -2.06 12.98 -7.71
N VAL A 79 -2.15 13.27 -9.01
CA VAL A 79 -2.23 14.65 -9.54
C VAL A 79 -3.52 15.34 -9.09
N MET A 80 -4.66 14.64 -9.14
CA MET A 80 -5.94 15.17 -8.66
C MET A 80 -5.90 15.50 -7.16
N CYS A 81 -5.38 14.61 -6.33
CA CYS A 81 -5.20 14.86 -4.89
C CYS A 81 -4.21 16.00 -4.63
N SER A 82 -3.12 16.10 -5.40
CA SER A 82 -2.17 17.21 -5.30
C SER A 82 -2.85 18.55 -5.56
N LYS A 83 -3.68 18.62 -6.61
CA LYS A 83 -4.49 19.81 -6.93
C LYS A 83 -5.48 20.13 -5.80
N LEU A 84 -6.21 19.13 -5.30
CA LEU A 84 -7.17 19.30 -4.21
C LEU A 84 -6.52 19.80 -2.92
N LEU A 85 -5.37 19.24 -2.51
CA LEU A 85 -4.62 19.69 -1.34
C LEU A 85 -4.09 21.11 -1.51
N SER A 86 -3.61 21.44 -2.71
CA SER A 86 -3.09 22.78 -3.02
C SER A 86 -4.18 23.86 -2.96
N ALA A 87 -5.42 23.53 -3.30
CA ALA A 87 -6.57 24.45 -3.30
C ALA A 87 -7.23 24.59 -1.92
N THR A 88 -7.21 23.55 -1.09
CA THR A 88 -7.95 23.49 0.18
C THR A 88 -7.07 23.83 1.40
N ILE A 89 -6.20 22.89 1.80
CA ILE A 89 -5.52 22.86 3.10
C ILE A 89 -4.20 23.64 3.06
N LEU A 90 -3.55 23.72 1.90
CA LEU A 90 -2.21 24.27 1.73
C LEU A 90 -2.25 25.46 0.76
N LYS A 91 -2.97 26.54 1.11
CA LYS A 91 -2.93 27.80 0.35
C LYS A 91 -1.61 28.55 0.65
N GLY A 92 -0.95 29.07 -0.37
CA GLY A 92 0.31 29.82 -0.22
C GLY A 92 0.93 30.20 -1.56
N GLU A 93 1.99 31.00 -1.53
CA GLU A 93 2.69 31.46 -2.74
C GLU A 93 3.53 30.32 -3.35
N PRO A 94 3.58 30.20 -4.70
CA PRO A 94 4.47 29.27 -5.38
C PRO A 94 5.93 29.69 -5.17
N SER A 95 6.86 28.73 -5.03
CA SER A 95 8.27 29.07 -4.92
C SER A 95 8.88 29.39 -6.29
N SER A 96 9.82 30.35 -6.31
CA SER A 96 10.71 30.53 -7.44
C SER A 96 11.62 29.31 -7.56
N PHE A 97 11.48 28.56 -8.65
CA PHE A 97 12.36 27.45 -8.98
C PHE A 97 13.69 28.01 -9.49
N VAL A 98 14.59 28.33 -8.56
CA VAL A 98 15.96 28.72 -8.92
C VAL A 98 16.73 27.43 -9.13
N LEU A 99 16.93 27.07 -10.39
CA LEU A 99 17.70 25.90 -10.77
C LEU A 99 19.20 26.20 -10.63
N GLU A 100 19.68 26.30 -9.40
CA GLU A 100 21.13 26.33 -9.16
C GLU A 100 21.71 24.98 -9.57
N LEU A 101 22.58 24.97 -10.58
CA LEU A 101 23.26 23.75 -10.97
C LEU A 101 24.19 23.34 -9.82
N PRO A 102 23.97 22.19 -9.16
CA PRO A 102 24.86 21.75 -8.10
C PRO A 102 26.24 21.45 -8.71
N PRO A 103 27.34 21.78 -8.01
CA PRO A 103 28.68 21.48 -8.50
C PRO A 103 28.85 19.95 -8.61
N TYR A 104 29.04 19.46 -9.84
CA TYR A 104 29.21 18.04 -10.11
C TYR A 104 30.58 17.56 -9.62
N ARG A 105 30.61 16.79 -8.53
CA ARG A 105 31.83 16.18 -7.97
C ARG A 105 31.84 14.70 -8.27
N THR A 106 32.99 14.15 -8.63
CA THR A 106 33.13 12.70 -8.87
C THR A 106 32.82 11.92 -7.59
N PRO A 107 31.94 10.91 -7.64
CA PRO A 107 31.59 10.13 -6.47
C PRO A 107 32.76 9.26 -6.03
N GLN A 108 33.12 9.33 -4.74
CA GLN A 108 34.04 8.36 -4.13
C GLN A 108 33.28 7.05 -3.86
N PHE A 109 33.20 6.17 -4.86
CA PHE A 109 32.35 4.96 -4.84
C PHE A 109 32.41 4.17 -3.53
N GLY A 110 33.62 3.84 -3.03
CA GLY A 110 33.76 3.07 -1.79
C GLY A 110 33.20 3.78 -0.55
N ARG A 111 33.53 5.06 -0.38
CA ARG A 111 33.07 5.85 0.78
C ARG A 111 31.56 6.12 0.72
N VAL A 112 31.01 6.31 -0.48
CA VAL A 112 29.57 6.50 -0.71
C VAL A 112 28.80 5.24 -0.38
N ILE A 113 29.26 4.06 -0.81
CA ILE A 113 28.58 2.79 -0.52
C ILE A 113 28.57 2.53 0.99
N VAL A 114 29.73 2.60 1.65
CA VAL A 114 29.84 2.31 3.08
C VAL A 114 29.01 3.28 3.92
N ARG A 115 29.12 4.60 3.67
CA ARG A 115 28.29 5.58 4.38
C ARG A 115 26.81 5.45 4.05
N SER A 116 26.45 5.17 2.80
CA SER A 116 25.03 5.04 2.44
C SER A 116 24.41 3.81 3.13
N MET A 117 25.14 2.69 3.22
CA MET A 117 24.65 1.51 3.93
C MET A 117 24.57 1.74 5.45
N LEU A 118 25.63 2.25 6.07
CA LEU A 118 25.69 2.43 7.52
C LEU A 118 24.80 3.58 8.01
N ASP A 119 24.89 4.76 7.38
CA ASP A 119 24.22 5.96 7.88
C ASP A 119 22.76 6.07 7.42
N ARG A 120 22.39 5.45 6.29
CA ARG A 120 21.03 5.56 5.71
C ARG A 120 20.25 4.26 5.81
N THR A 121 20.80 3.15 5.34
CA THR A 121 20.05 1.88 5.27
C THR A 121 19.82 1.29 6.66
N LEU A 122 20.85 1.23 7.50
CA LEU A 122 20.79 0.56 8.81
C LEU A 122 19.80 1.24 9.77
N PHE A 123 19.72 2.57 9.71
CA PHE A 123 18.77 3.33 10.52
C PHE A 123 17.32 3.20 10.05
N VAL A 124 17.08 3.09 8.74
CA VAL A 124 15.74 2.80 8.21
C VAL A 124 15.34 1.38 8.57
N LEU A 125 16.26 0.41 8.43
CA LEU A 125 16.03 -0.99 8.80
C LEU A 125 15.72 -1.14 10.29
N GLY A 126 16.48 -0.47 11.16
CA GLY A 126 16.23 -0.48 12.60
C GLY A 126 14.84 0.05 12.98
N ARG A 127 14.34 1.06 12.26
CA ARG A 127 12.96 1.55 12.44
C ARG A 127 11.92 0.54 11.95
N SER A 128 12.19 -0.17 10.86
CA SER A 128 11.31 -1.24 10.36
C SER A 128 11.20 -2.36 11.39
N VAL A 129 12.32 -2.85 11.91
CA VAL A 129 12.35 -3.93 12.92
C VAL A 129 11.65 -3.51 14.22
N ALA A 130 11.90 -2.28 14.69
CA ALA A 130 11.28 -1.75 15.90
C ALA A 130 9.74 -1.72 15.82
N PHE A 131 9.16 -1.66 14.62
CA PHE A 131 7.71 -1.71 14.42
C PHE A 131 7.21 -3.12 14.04
N ALA A 132 7.95 -3.84 13.22
CA ALA A 132 7.59 -5.18 12.75
C ALA A 132 7.58 -6.22 13.89
N ALA A 133 8.54 -6.17 14.80
CA ALA A 133 8.61 -7.12 15.92
C ALA A 133 7.38 -7.07 16.85
N PRO A 134 6.96 -5.90 17.39
CA PRO A 134 5.76 -5.85 18.22
C PRO A 134 4.49 -6.15 17.44
N ALA A 135 4.39 -5.70 16.18
CA ALA A 135 3.22 -5.99 15.37
C ALA A 135 3.09 -7.48 15.01
N GLY A 136 4.20 -8.16 14.75
CA GLY A 136 4.24 -9.61 14.54
C GLY A 136 3.86 -10.38 15.79
N LEU A 137 4.30 -9.93 16.97
CA LEU A 137 3.87 -10.52 18.24
C LEU A 137 2.36 -10.34 18.48
N VAL A 138 1.81 -9.16 18.19
CA VAL A 138 0.36 -8.91 18.26
C VAL A 138 -0.41 -9.80 17.29
N LEU A 139 0.06 -9.90 16.04
CA LEU A 139 -0.53 -10.79 15.03
C LEU A 139 -0.53 -12.25 15.51
N TRP A 140 0.59 -12.71 16.06
CA TRP A 140 0.72 -14.06 16.60
C TRP A 140 -0.25 -14.32 17.74
N LEU A 141 -0.38 -13.38 18.70
CA LEU A 141 -1.34 -13.49 19.80
C LEU A 141 -2.78 -13.56 19.29
N ILE A 142 -3.17 -12.69 18.35
CA ILE A 142 -4.53 -12.67 17.80
C ILE A 142 -4.84 -13.96 17.01
N ALA A 143 -3.85 -14.54 16.33
CA ALA A 143 -4.01 -15.78 15.56
C ALA A 143 -3.98 -17.06 16.42
N ASN A 144 -3.29 -17.05 17.57
CA ASN A 144 -3.10 -18.24 18.41
C ASN A 144 -4.03 -18.30 19.63
N ILE A 145 -4.52 -17.16 20.12
CA ILE A 145 -5.49 -17.15 21.22
C ILE A 145 -6.87 -17.46 20.65
N THR A 146 -7.47 -18.53 21.17
CA THR A 146 -8.82 -18.96 20.81
C THR A 146 -9.83 -18.53 21.87
N VAL A 147 -11.02 -18.14 21.41
CA VAL A 147 -12.18 -17.83 22.26
C VAL A 147 -13.34 -18.69 21.75
N GLY A 148 -13.66 -19.73 22.52
CA GLY A 148 -14.54 -20.81 22.04
C GLY A 148 -13.81 -21.67 21.00
N ASP A 149 -14.49 -21.93 19.88
CA ASP A 149 -13.97 -22.77 18.79
C ASP A 149 -13.14 -21.98 17.76
N ASN A 150 -13.22 -20.65 17.77
CA ASN A 150 -12.56 -19.77 16.78
C ASN A 150 -11.43 -18.94 17.40
N SER A 151 -10.42 -18.59 16.59
CA SER A 151 -9.39 -17.64 16.98
C SER A 151 -9.94 -16.21 17.08
N ILE A 152 -9.30 -15.34 17.89
CA ILE A 152 -9.65 -13.91 17.95
C ILE A 152 -9.59 -13.28 16.55
N LEU A 153 -8.66 -13.75 15.72
CA LEU A 153 -8.53 -13.33 14.33
C LEU A 153 -9.83 -13.49 13.53
N VAL A 154 -10.49 -14.65 13.62
CA VAL A 154 -11.75 -14.92 12.90
C VAL A 154 -12.87 -14.05 13.45
N HIS A 155 -12.99 -13.92 14.78
CA HIS A 155 -13.98 -13.02 15.40
C HIS A 155 -13.82 -11.56 14.95
N MET A 156 -12.58 -11.09 14.79
CA MET A 156 -12.29 -9.75 14.27
C MET A 156 -12.65 -9.61 12.80
N ALA A 157 -12.45 -10.66 12.00
CA ALA A 157 -12.81 -10.68 10.57
C ALA A 157 -14.34 -10.61 10.42
N ASP A 158 -15.08 -11.44 11.17
CA ASP A 158 -16.54 -11.46 11.16
C ASP A 158 -17.13 -10.11 11.60
N PHE A 159 -16.49 -9.43 12.56
CA PHE A 159 -16.89 -8.09 12.97
C PHE A 159 -16.71 -7.03 11.85
N LEU A 160 -15.71 -7.20 10.98
CA LEU A 160 -15.43 -6.30 9.86
C LEU A 160 -16.18 -6.68 8.58
N GLU A 161 -16.75 -7.88 8.51
CA GLU A 161 -17.52 -8.40 7.37
C GLU A 161 -18.58 -7.44 6.81
N PRO A 162 -19.49 -6.84 7.62
CA PRO A 162 -20.51 -5.94 7.08
C PRO A 162 -19.90 -4.71 6.38
N PHE A 163 -18.74 -4.24 6.84
CA PHE A 163 -18.03 -3.14 6.20
C PHE A 163 -17.31 -3.59 4.92
N GLY A 164 -16.77 -4.82 4.91
CA GLY A 164 -16.20 -5.48 3.73
C GLY A 164 -17.18 -5.50 2.56
N ILE A 165 -18.36 -6.08 2.79
CA ILE A 165 -19.35 -6.34 1.74
C ILE A 165 -19.81 -5.05 1.04
N ILE A 166 -19.86 -3.94 1.77
CA ILE A 166 -20.21 -2.62 1.22
C ILE A 166 -19.17 -2.16 0.20
N LEU A 167 -17.90 -2.41 0.46
CA LEU A 167 -16.78 -2.04 -0.43
C LEU A 167 -16.53 -3.05 -1.54
N GLY A 168 -17.23 -4.19 -1.54
CA GLY A 168 -16.95 -5.31 -2.45
C GLY A 168 -15.72 -6.12 -2.02
N LEU A 169 -15.37 -6.02 -0.74
CA LEU A 169 -14.35 -6.80 -0.06
C LEU A 169 -15.04 -7.74 0.95
N ASP A 170 -14.27 -8.48 1.74
CA ASP A 170 -14.75 -9.20 2.91
C ASP A 170 -14.04 -8.70 4.19
N GLY A 171 -14.49 -9.17 5.34
CA GLY A 171 -13.93 -8.82 6.64
C GLY A 171 -12.48 -9.26 6.80
N ALA A 172 -12.14 -10.42 6.23
CA ALA A 172 -10.78 -10.97 6.23
C ALA A 172 -9.79 -10.07 5.48
N ILE A 173 -10.13 -9.58 4.28
CA ILE A 173 -9.32 -8.65 3.49
C ILE A 173 -9.10 -7.36 4.27
N ILE A 174 -10.14 -6.78 4.86
CA ILE A 174 -10.02 -5.52 5.60
C ILE A 174 -9.13 -5.71 6.82
N LEU A 175 -9.34 -6.79 7.58
CA LEU A 175 -8.50 -7.13 8.71
C LEU A 175 -7.04 -7.35 8.27
N ALA A 176 -6.83 -8.05 7.16
CA ALA A 176 -5.50 -8.28 6.61
C ALA A 176 -4.79 -6.98 6.25
N PHE A 177 -5.48 -6.01 5.64
CA PHE A 177 -4.89 -4.69 5.41
C PHE A 177 -4.49 -4.02 6.72
N ILE A 178 -5.36 -4.01 7.74
CA ILE A 178 -5.07 -3.42 9.06
C ILE A 178 -3.82 -4.06 9.69
N LEU A 179 -3.73 -5.39 9.64
CA LEU A 179 -2.62 -6.15 10.21
C LEU A 179 -1.34 -6.06 9.36
N ALA A 180 -1.46 -5.77 8.06
CA ALA A 180 -0.34 -5.52 7.14
C ALA A 180 0.26 -4.11 7.27
N LEU A 181 -0.17 -3.30 8.24
CA LEU A 181 0.40 -1.98 8.49
C LEU A 181 1.95 -1.95 8.66
N PRO A 182 2.62 -2.95 9.26
CA PRO A 182 4.09 -2.98 9.33
C PRO A 182 4.76 -3.07 7.96
N ALA A 183 4.19 -3.88 7.06
CA ALA A 183 4.77 -4.28 5.79
C ALA A 183 3.63 -4.62 4.81
N ASN A 184 3.58 -3.96 3.66
CA ASN A 184 2.44 -4.14 2.75
C ASN A 184 2.50 -5.47 1.99
N GLU A 185 3.70 -6.07 1.91
CA GLU A 185 3.97 -7.35 1.25
C GLU A 185 3.37 -8.56 1.99
N ILE A 186 3.10 -8.45 3.30
CA ILE A 186 2.48 -9.54 4.09
C ILE A 186 0.95 -9.59 3.97
N PHE A 187 0.34 -8.71 3.18
CA PHE A 187 -1.11 -8.68 3.00
C PHE A 187 -1.67 -10.03 2.54
N LEU A 188 -1.18 -10.59 1.42
CA LEU A 188 -1.66 -11.89 0.91
C LEU A 188 -1.42 -13.05 1.90
N PRO A 189 -0.22 -13.17 2.52
CA PRO A 189 0.00 -14.16 3.57
C PRO A 189 -0.99 -14.06 4.74
N ILE A 190 -1.37 -12.85 5.18
CA ILE A 190 -2.36 -12.68 6.26
C ILE A 190 -3.75 -13.10 5.78
N VAL A 191 -4.16 -12.74 4.56
CA VAL A 191 -5.44 -13.18 3.98
C VAL A 191 -5.53 -14.71 3.97
N LEU A 192 -4.48 -15.39 3.47
CA LEU A 192 -4.42 -16.85 3.45
C LEU A 192 -4.44 -17.47 4.85
N MET A 193 -3.74 -16.84 5.80
CA MET A 193 -3.77 -17.27 7.20
C MET A 193 -5.18 -17.18 7.79
N ILE A 194 -5.92 -16.09 7.51
CA ILE A 194 -7.31 -15.94 7.98
C ILE A 194 -8.21 -17.01 7.36
N TYR A 195 -8.18 -17.19 6.03
CA TYR A 195 -9.04 -18.16 5.34
C TYR A 195 -8.77 -19.61 5.71
N ASN A 196 -7.52 -19.96 5.95
CA ASN A 196 -7.16 -21.32 6.34
C ASN A 196 -7.28 -21.53 7.86
N SER A 197 -7.75 -20.52 8.62
CA SER A 197 -7.73 -20.54 10.10
C SER A 197 -6.35 -20.92 10.66
N GLY A 198 -5.30 -20.46 9.98
CA GLY A 198 -3.92 -20.80 10.30
C GLY A 198 -3.38 -20.01 11.49
N HIS A 199 -2.38 -20.59 12.17
CA HIS A 199 -1.71 -19.98 13.32
C HIS A 199 -0.39 -19.27 12.96
N ALA A 200 0.01 -19.32 11.68
CA ALA A 200 1.23 -18.73 11.15
C ALA A 200 1.00 -18.17 9.75
N LEU A 201 1.85 -17.24 9.32
CA LEU A 201 1.80 -16.67 7.97
C LEU A 201 2.00 -17.78 6.93
N THR A 202 1.06 -17.88 5.99
CA THR A 202 1.07 -18.89 4.94
C THR A 202 1.67 -18.30 3.68
N GLU A 203 2.79 -18.87 3.22
CA GLU A 203 3.31 -18.59 1.89
C GLU A 203 2.62 -19.50 0.87
N TYR A 204 2.28 -18.96 -0.29
CA TYR A 204 1.74 -19.74 -1.40
C TYR A 204 2.87 -20.14 -2.34
N SER A 205 2.85 -21.39 -2.79
CA SER A 205 3.92 -21.95 -3.64
C SER A 205 3.69 -21.69 -5.14
N GLY A 206 2.44 -21.43 -5.53
CA GLY A 206 2.05 -21.19 -6.92
C GLY A 206 0.73 -20.45 -7.06
N TYR A 207 0.46 -19.96 -8.28
CA TYR A 207 -0.76 -19.20 -8.58
C TYR A 207 -2.03 -20.05 -8.56
N GLU A 208 -1.94 -21.36 -8.86
CA GLU A 208 -3.08 -22.27 -8.83
C GLU A 208 -3.62 -22.51 -7.42
N GLU A 209 -2.70 -22.75 -6.46
CA GLU A 209 -3.03 -22.87 -5.04
C GLU A 209 -3.63 -21.57 -4.49
N LEU A 210 -3.05 -20.43 -4.87
CA LEU A 210 -3.59 -19.12 -4.50
C LEU A 210 -5.01 -18.92 -5.07
N PHE A 211 -5.24 -19.27 -6.34
CA PHE A 211 -6.56 -19.14 -6.96
C PHE A 211 -7.62 -20.01 -6.30
N SER A 212 -7.27 -21.25 -5.96
CA SER A 212 -8.22 -22.20 -5.38
C SER A 212 -8.68 -21.76 -3.99
N VAL A 213 -7.76 -21.30 -3.14
CA VAL A 213 -8.09 -20.78 -1.81
C VAL A 213 -8.94 -19.51 -1.90
N LEU A 214 -8.55 -18.55 -2.74
CA LEU A 214 -9.28 -17.28 -2.87
C LEU A 214 -10.69 -17.50 -3.43
N SER A 215 -10.83 -18.32 -4.48
CA SER A 215 -12.14 -18.62 -5.09
C SER A 215 -13.04 -19.41 -4.15
N ALA A 216 -12.49 -20.34 -3.35
CA ALA A 216 -13.25 -21.07 -2.34
C ALA A 216 -13.83 -20.15 -1.24
N ASN A 217 -13.17 -19.03 -0.97
CA ASN A 217 -13.61 -18.02 -0.01
C ASN A 217 -14.42 -16.88 -0.68
N GLY A 218 -15.01 -17.14 -1.86
CA GLY A 218 -15.95 -16.23 -2.49
C GLY A 218 -15.32 -15.05 -3.26
N TRP A 219 -14.02 -15.09 -3.55
CA TRP A 219 -13.41 -14.06 -4.38
C TRP A 219 -13.95 -14.11 -5.80
N THR A 220 -14.54 -13.00 -6.21
CA THR A 220 -14.94 -12.77 -7.59
C THR A 220 -13.95 -11.85 -8.28
N ILE A 221 -14.06 -11.69 -9.61
CA ILE A 221 -13.30 -10.68 -10.36
C ILE A 221 -13.54 -9.27 -9.79
N VAL A 222 -14.75 -8.98 -9.31
CA VAL A 222 -15.09 -7.70 -8.67
C VAL A 222 -14.28 -7.50 -7.40
N THR A 223 -14.25 -8.53 -6.54
CA THR A 223 -13.47 -8.53 -5.29
C THR A 223 -12.00 -8.34 -5.60
N ALA A 224 -11.46 -9.06 -6.59
CA ALA A 224 -10.06 -8.93 -7.00
C ALA A 224 -9.72 -7.50 -7.48
N ILE A 225 -10.60 -6.87 -8.26
CA ILE A 225 -10.42 -5.47 -8.70
C ILE A 225 -10.52 -4.50 -7.50
N CYS A 226 -11.48 -4.69 -6.59
CA CYS A 226 -11.55 -3.89 -5.36
C CYS A 226 -10.28 -4.04 -4.51
N VAL A 227 -9.75 -5.26 -4.37
CA VAL A 227 -8.47 -5.50 -3.66
C VAL A 227 -7.31 -4.80 -4.37
N ILE A 228 -7.25 -4.84 -5.71
CA ILE A 228 -6.24 -4.13 -6.49
C ILE A 228 -6.33 -2.61 -6.25
N LEU A 229 -7.53 -2.03 -6.35
CA LEU A 229 -7.76 -0.60 -6.11
C LEU A 229 -7.38 -0.20 -4.68
N PHE A 230 -7.79 -0.99 -3.69
CA PHE A 230 -7.46 -0.74 -2.30
C PHE A 230 -5.97 -0.93 -2.01
N THR A 231 -5.32 -1.92 -2.64
CA THR A 231 -3.87 -2.11 -2.54
C THR A 231 -3.12 -0.87 -3.04
N ILE A 232 -3.57 -0.26 -4.14
CA ILE A 232 -2.97 0.98 -4.67
C ILE A 232 -3.22 2.16 -3.74
N PHE A 233 -4.45 2.30 -3.22
CA PHE A 233 -4.89 3.49 -2.49
C PHE A 233 -5.13 3.27 -0.98
N HIS A 234 -4.45 2.35 -0.30
CA HIS A 234 -4.53 2.26 1.16
C HIS A 234 -3.42 3.06 1.86
N PHE A 235 -3.52 3.12 3.19
CA PHE A 235 -2.54 3.77 4.05
C PHE A 235 -1.11 3.26 3.80
N PRO A 236 -0.09 4.12 3.93
CA PRO A 236 1.28 3.68 3.75
C PRO A 236 1.75 2.87 4.96
N CYS A 237 2.78 2.05 4.78
CA CYS A 237 3.35 1.24 5.86
C CYS A 237 3.90 2.11 7.00
N ALA A 238 4.02 1.52 8.20
CA ALA A 238 4.43 2.20 9.43
C ALA A 238 5.71 3.04 9.29
N THR A 239 6.69 2.51 8.55
CA THR A 239 7.98 3.18 8.31
C THR A 239 7.80 4.50 7.56
N THR A 240 6.90 4.53 6.59
CA THR A 240 6.56 5.73 5.83
C THR A 240 5.81 6.72 6.72
N VAL A 241 4.82 6.28 7.49
CA VAL A 241 4.06 7.14 8.42
C VAL A 241 5.00 7.80 9.44
N MET A 242 5.92 7.03 10.02
CA MET A 242 6.92 7.55 10.95
C MET A 242 7.86 8.56 10.30
N THR A 243 8.24 8.29 9.05
CA THR A 243 9.11 9.19 8.27
C THR A 243 8.39 10.50 7.99
N ILE A 244 7.11 10.47 7.56
CA ILE A 244 6.31 11.68 7.37
C ILE A 244 6.19 12.47 8.68
N LYS A 245 5.97 11.82 9.82
CA LYS A 245 5.94 12.48 11.13
C LYS A 245 7.27 13.20 11.43
N LYS A 246 8.40 12.54 11.16
CA LYS A 246 9.74 13.10 11.40
C LYS A 246 10.07 14.26 10.45
N GLU A 247 9.74 14.15 9.17
CA GLU A 247 10.01 15.19 8.17
C GLU A 247 9.10 16.41 8.30
N SER A 248 7.82 16.20 8.61
CA SER A 248 6.84 17.28 8.74
C SER A 248 6.83 17.94 10.13
N GLY A 249 7.37 17.26 11.14
CA GLY A 249 7.41 17.70 12.54
C GLY A 249 6.05 17.73 13.25
N LYS A 250 4.94 17.37 12.58
CA LYS A 250 3.59 17.40 13.16
C LYS A 250 2.82 16.11 12.92
N LEU A 251 2.21 15.57 13.97
CA LEU A 251 1.42 14.34 13.89
C LEU A 251 0.23 14.46 12.94
N ARG A 252 -0.39 15.65 12.84
CA ARG A 252 -1.54 15.90 11.96
C ARG A 252 -1.28 15.47 10.52
N TYR A 253 -0.07 15.69 9.99
CA TYR A 253 0.27 15.33 8.62
C TYR A 253 0.49 13.84 8.44
N ALA A 254 1.01 13.15 9.45
CA ALA A 254 1.11 11.69 9.43
C ALA A 254 -0.30 11.05 9.43
N VAL A 255 -1.23 11.59 10.22
CA VAL A 255 -2.64 11.15 10.20
C VAL A 255 -3.27 11.45 8.83
N THR A 256 -3.07 12.66 8.28
CA THR A 256 -3.56 12.98 6.92
C THR A 256 -2.99 12.03 5.87
N ALA A 257 -1.72 11.62 5.98
CA ALA A 257 -1.10 10.67 5.04
C ALA A 257 -1.68 9.25 5.11
N VAL A 258 -2.27 8.87 6.25
CA VAL A 258 -3.01 7.61 6.40
C VAL A 258 -4.43 7.78 5.87
N VAL A 259 -5.13 8.80 6.34
CA VAL A 259 -6.56 9.03 6.07
C VAL A 259 -6.83 9.36 4.59
N LEU A 260 -5.99 10.18 3.97
CA LEU A 260 -6.18 10.62 2.59
C LEU A 260 -6.23 9.46 1.60
N PRO A 261 -5.20 8.59 1.48
CA PRO A 261 -5.26 7.45 0.58
C PRO A 261 -6.42 6.53 0.98
N THR A 262 -6.59 6.18 2.27
CA THR A 262 -7.66 5.25 2.67
C THR A 262 -9.05 5.71 2.26
N LEU A 263 -9.36 7.00 2.39
CA LEU A 263 -10.66 7.51 1.96
C LEU A 263 -10.81 7.42 0.44
N VAL A 264 -9.75 7.70 -0.32
CA VAL A 264 -9.74 7.53 -1.78
C VAL A 264 -9.95 6.06 -2.15
N GLY A 265 -9.25 5.12 -1.49
CA GLY A 265 -9.41 3.68 -1.71
C GLY A 265 -10.82 3.18 -1.39
N ILE A 266 -11.35 3.53 -0.21
CA ILE A 266 -12.73 3.21 0.20
C ILE A 266 -13.73 3.75 -0.82
N PHE A 267 -13.58 5.02 -1.22
CA PHE A 267 -14.48 5.67 -2.17
C PHE A 267 -14.46 5.00 -3.55
N LEU A 268 -13.27 4.69 -4.08
CA LEU A 268 -13.13 4.02 -5.38
C LEU A 268 -13.70 2.59 -5.35
N CYS A 269 -13.44 1.82 -4.29
CA CYS A 269 -13.99 0.48 -4.14
C CYS A 269 -15.51 0.50 -4.01
N PHE A 270 -16.05 1.43 -3.20
CA PHE A 270 -17.48 1.60 -3.03
C PHE A 270 -18.17 1.95 -4.37
N ILE A 271 -17.64 2.91 -5.12
CA ILE A 271 -18.20 3.28 -6.43
C ILE A 271 -18.15 2.11 -7.41
N PHE A 272 -17.02 1.40 -7.45
CA PHE A 272 -16.84 0.28 -8.36
C PHE A 272 -17.83 -0.87 -8.04
N ASN A 273 -17.94 -1.25 -6.77
CA ASN A 273 -18.88 -2.26 -6.31
C ASN A 273 -20.33 -1.85 -6.57
N LEU A 274 -20.68 -0.59 -6.31
CA LEU A 274 -22.02 -0.05 -6.55
C LEU A 274 -22.37 -0.07 -8.04
N PHE A 275 -21.46 0.37 -8.91
CA PHE A 275 -21.65 0.34 -10.36
C PHE A 275 -21.92 -1.09 -10.85
N PHE A 276 -21.17 -2.07 -10.36
CA PHE A 276 -21.37 -3.47 -10.76
C PHE A 276 -22.69 -4.05 -10.25
N LYS A 277 -23.09 -3.74 -9.00
CA LYS A 277 -24.39 -4.15 -8.46
C LYS A 277 -25.56 -3.54 -9.24
N ILE A 278 -25.43 -2.33 -9.76
CA ILE A 278 -26.44 -1.69 -10.61
C ILE A 278 -26.47 -2.31 -12.01
N LEU A 279 -25.32 -2.72 -12.55
CA LEU A 279 -25.24 -3.30 -13.90
C LEU A 279 -25.81 -4.73 -13.99
N LEU A 280 -25.76 -5.48 -12.87
CA LEU A 280 -26.20 -6.88 -12.79
C LEU A 280 -27.62 -7.08 -12.23
N ASN A 281 -28.25 -6.02 -11.73
CA ASN A 281 -29.67 -5.99 -11.38
C ASN A 281 -30.47 -5.35 -12.52
#